data_AF-A0A3D2W8S9-F1
#
_entry.id   AF-A0A3D2W8S9-F1
#
_cell.length_a   1.000
_cell.length_b   1.000
_cell.length_c   1.000
_cell.angle_alpha   90.00
_cell.angle_beta   90.00
_cell.angle_gamma   90.00
#
_symmetry.space_group_name_H-M   'P 1'
#
loop_
_entity.id
_entity.type
_entity.pdbx_description
1 polymer ?
#
loop_
_entity_poly.entity_id
_entity_poly.type
_entity_poly.pdbx_seq_one_letter_code
_entity_poly.pdbx_strand_id
1 'polypeptide(L)'
;PECTVAFAGYQAEGTLGRRLVDGETDVRIFQEDIHVAAEIVQLQDVSAHADRNGLVRWLTDNPEKPKSVFVVHGEDSTASAYAELLRNTYGYEASAPYSGYVFDLLTNTYASTEEPDLVLSGEEKKEVIREEKERNVTSDNRYYNELMEKGRKLIRLIERRSDAKSSELKKFIKEIDKLISRWD
;
A
#
# COMPACT_ATOMS: atom_id res chain seq x y z
N PRO A 1 26.47 19.69 19.57
CA PRO A 1 25.15 19.51 20.24
C PRO A 1 25.30 19.50 21.75
N GLU A 2 24.53 20.32 22.48
CA GLU A 2 24.48 20.30 23.96
C GLU A 2 23.48 19.27 24.50
N CYS A 3 22.50 18.88 23.68
CA CYS A 3 21.43 17.95 24.01
C CYS A 3 21.25 16.87 22.93
N THR A 4 20.72 15.72 23.33
CA THR A 4 20.44 14.58 22.44
C THR A 4 19.00 14.13 22.63
N VAL A 5 18.29 13.88 21.52
CA VAL A 5 16.99 13.23 21.49
C VAL A 5 17.20 11.78 21.05
N ALA A 6 16.97 10.85 21.96
CA ALA A 6 17.13 9.42 21.70
C ALA A 6 15.76 8.74 21.53
N PHE A 7 15.47 8.24 20.32
CA PHE A 7 14.28 7.44 20.05
C PHE A 7 14.52 5.99 20.45
N ALA A 8 13.68 5.46 21.34
CA ALA A 8 13.76 4.07 21.81
C ALA A 8 12.97 3.06 20.94
N GLY A 9 12.41 3.51 19.81
CA GLY A 9 11.57 2.68 18.96
C GLY A 9 11.40 3.20 17.55
N TYR A 10 10.72 2.42 16.73
CA TYR A 10 10.39 2.76 15.35
C TYR A 10 9.51 4.03 15.29
N GLN A 11 9.78 4.91 14.34
CA GLN A 11 9.01 6.12 14.10
C GLN A 11 8.21 5.93 12.81
N ALA A 12 6.88 6.01 12.91
CA ALA A 12 5.98 5.79 11.78
C ALA A 12 6.06 6.94 10.77
N GLU A 13 5.84 6.61 9.49
CA GLU A 13 5.70 7.61 8.42
C GLU A 13 4.66 8.69 8.78
N GLY A 14 4.93 9.92 8.34
CA GLY A 14 4.11 11.09 8.64
C GLY A 14 4.21 11.64 10.07
N THR A 15 4.94 10.97 10.98
CA THR A 15 5.16 11.49 12.33
C THR A 15 6.29 12.51 12.39
N LEU A 16 6.25 13.42 13.38
CA LEU A 16 7.37 14.30 13.68
C LEU A 16 8.64 13.51 14.03
N GLY A 17 8.51 12.36 14.70
CA GLY A 17 9.64 11.50 15.03
C GLY A 17 10.36 10.97 13.80
N ARG A 18 9.61 10.53 12.77
CA ARG A 18 10.19 10.08 11.49
C ARG A 18 10.98 11.19 10.83
N ARG A 19 10.37 12.38 10.69
CA ARG A 19 10.99 13.58 10.14
C ARG A 19 12.33 13.92 10.81
N LEU A 20 12.38 13.84 12.14
CA LEU A 20 13.60 14.07 12.92
C LEU A 20 14.66 12.99 12.67
N VAL A 21 14.26 11.72 12.61
CA VAL A 21 15.18 10.60 12.32
C VAL A 21 15.75 10.69 10.90
N ASP A 22 14.95 11.17 9.94
CA ASP A 22 15.38 11.37 8.55
C ASP A 22 16.30 12.59 8.37
N GLY A 23 16.55 13.34 9.45
CA GLY A 23 17.53 14.42 9.50
C GLY A 23 16.98 15.80 9.16
N GLU A 24 15.67 16.02 9.29
CA GLU A 24 15.09 17.34 9.08
C GLU A 24 15.60 18.35 10.12
N THR A 25 16.18 19.45 9.64
CA THR A 25 16.83 20.45 10.49
C THR A 25 15.89 21.50 11.04
N ASP A 26 14.68 21.61 10.49
CA ASP A 26 13.70 22.62 10.87
C ASP A 26 12.31 21.99 10.87
N VAL A 27 11.67 21.94 12.04
CA VAL A 27 10.38 21.27 12.23
C VAL A 27 9.37 22.20 12.86
N ARG A 28 8.08 21.94 12.64
CA ARG A 28 7.00 22.76 13.21
C ARG A 28 6.37 22.08 14.41
N ILE A 29 6.43 22.71 15.57
CA ILE A 29 5.89 22.22 16.84
C ILE A 29 5.00 23.30 17.43
N PHE A 30 3.74 22.98 17.76
CA PHE A 30 2.75 23.95 18.27
C PHE A 30 2.62 25.24 17.44
N GLN A 31 2.69 25.10 16.11
CA GLN A 31 2.65 26.18 15.14
C GLN A 31 3.89 27.09 15.09
N GLU A 32 4.95 26.75 15.83
CA GLU A 32 6.24 27.45 15.80
C GLU A 32 7.27 26.64 15.01
N ASP A 33 8.10 27.33 14.23
CA ASP A 33 9.21 26.71 13.51
C ASP A 33 10.42 26.63 14.44
N ILE A 34 10.92 25.42 14.65
CA ILE A 34 11.99 25.10 15.60
C ILE A 34 13.16 24.48 14.83
N HIS A 35 14.32 25.12 14.96
CA HIS A 35 15.57 24.60 14.45
C HIS A 35 16.09 23.46 15.34
N VAL A 36 16.39 22.32 14.73
CA VAL A 36 16.85 21.10 15.40
C VAL A 36 18.37 21.20 15.60
N ALA A 37 18.78 21.75 16.74
CA ALA A 37 20.18 21.82 17.17
C ALA A 37 20.62 20.61 18.02
N ALA A 38 19.66 19.77 18.43
CA ALA A 38 19.92 18.56 19.19
C ALA A 38 20.48 17.46 18.29
N GLU A 39 21.31 16.59 18.86
CA GLU A 39 21.68 15.34 18.20
C GLU A 39 20.49 14.39 18.19
N ILE A 40 20.15 13.83 17.02
CA ILE A 40 19.08 12.84 16.90
C ILE A 40 19.71 11.46 16.77
N VAL A 41 19.35 10.56 17.69
CA VAL A 41 19.81 9.16 17.65
C VAL A 41 18.63 8.20 17.76
N GLN A 42 18.72 7.05 17.08
CA GLN A 42 17.74 5.99 17.16
C GLN A 42 18.37 4.73 17.75
N LEU A 43 17.78 4.22 18.83
CA LEU A 43 18.18 2.99 19.49
C LEU A 43 17.40 1.82 18.86
N GLN A 44 18.04 1.08 17.95
CA GLN A 44 17.38 0.05 17.16
C GLN A 44 16.92 -1.17 18.00
N ASP A 45 17.66 -1.51 19.06
CA ASP A 45 17.46 -2.75 19.82
C ASP A 45 16.53 -2.63 21.04
N VAL A 46 15.87 -1.48 21.22
CA VAL A 46 15.04 -1.21 22.42
C VAL A 46 13.54 -1.31 22.14
N SER A 47 13.16 -1.53 20.87
CA SER A 47 11.76 -1.42 20.43
C SER A 47 10.80 -2.49 20.97
N ALA A 48 11.27 -3.50 21.72
CA ALA A 48 10.51 -4.63 22.26
C ALA A 48 9.75 -5.49 21.22
N HIS A 49 9.74 -5.09 19.94
CA HIS A 49 9.21 -5.85 18.83
C HIS A 49 10.26 -6.84 18.33
N ALA A 50 9.82 -8.04 17.98
CA ALA A 50 10.67 -9.02 17.34
C ALA A 50 11.09 -8.49 15.95
N ASP A 51 12.38 -8.65 15.63
CA ASP A 51 12.87 -8.39 14.29
C ASP A 51 12.34 -9.45 13.31
N ARG A 52 12.61 -9.26 12.03
CA ARG A 52 12.20 -10.21 10.97
C ARG A 52 12.61 -11.65 11.29
N ASN A 53 13.83 -11.85 11.78
CA ASN A 53 14.34 -13.19 12.06
C ASN A 53 13.68 -13.79 13.30
N GLY A 54 13.40 -12.98 14.32
CA GLY A 54 12.64 -13.36 15.51
C GLY A 54 11.21 -13.77 15.18
N LEU A 55 10.53 -13.04 14.30
CA LEU A 55 9.18 -13.39 13.83
C LEU A 55 9.17 -14.70 13.04
N VAL A 56 10.14 -14.90 12.14
CA VAL A 56 10.30 -16.15 11.40
C VAL A 56 10.50 -17.30 12.36
N ARG A 57 11.46 -17.16 13.29
CA ARG A 57 11.78 -18.20 14.27
C ARG A 57 10.56 -18.56 15.11
N TRP A 58 9.84 -17.56 15.62
CA TRP A 58 8.61 -17.75 16.37
C TRP A 58 7.56 -18.56 15.58
N LEU A 59 7.41 -18.26 14.29
CA LEU A 59 6.47 -18.98 13.41
C LEU A 59 6.93 -20.41 13.07
N THR A 60 8.24 -20.64 12.90
CA THR A 60 8.81 -21.95 12.54
C THR A 60 8.98 -22.89 13.73
N ASP A 61 9.08 -22.36 14.95
CA ASP A 61 9.18 -23.15 16.18
C ASP A 61 7.82 -23.76 16.58
N ASN A 62 6.73 -23.40 15.90
CA ASN A 62 5.41 -23.97 16.16
C ASN A 62 5.32 -25.43 15.66
N PRO A 63 4.90 -26.40 16.49
CA PRO A 63 4.89 -27.82 16.11
C PRO A 63 3.90 -28.16 15.00
N GLU A 64 2.84 -27.36 14.84
CA GLU A 64 1.87 -27.51 13.76
C GLU A 64 1.94 -26.33 12.81
N LYS A 65 2.07 -26.60 11.51
CA LYS A 65 2.13 -25.53 10.52
C LYS A 65 0.74 -24.91 10.34
N PRO A 66 0.55 -23.60 10.56
CA PRO A 66 -0.72 -22.93 10.29
C PRO A 66 -1.12 -23.06 8.81
N LYS A 67 -2.43 -23.20 8.57
CA LYS A 67 -3.00 -23.31 7.22
C LYS A 67 -2.90 -22.00 6.43
N SER A 68 -2.94 -20.87 7.13
CA SER A 68 -2.90 -19.51 6.57
C SER A 68 -2.20 -18.58 7.57
N VAL A 69 -1.41 -17.63 7.08
CA VAL A 69 -0.70 -16.61 7.88
C VAL A 69 -1.06 -15.23 7.35
N PHE A 70 -1.51 -14.34 8.22
CA PHE A 70 -1.87 -12.97 7.86
C PHE A 70 -0.89 -12.00 8.49
N VAL A 71 -0.17 -11.25 7.65
CA VAL A 71 0.77 -10.21 8.06
C VAL A 71 0.01 -8.89 8.15
N VAL A 72 -0.02 -8.30 9.34
CA VAL A 72 -0.77 -7.08 9.67
C VAL A 72 0.11 -6.15 10.51
N HIS A 73 -0.36 -4.93 10.79
CA HIS A 73 0.34 -3.96 11.65
C HIS A 73 1.80 -3.69 11.22
N GLY A 74 2.02 -3.52 9.92
CA GLY A 74 3.27 -3.02 9.36
C GLY A 74 2.98 -2.06 8.21
N GLU A 75 3.98 -1.30 7.78
CA GLU A 75 3.90 -0.55 6.53
C GLU A 75 3.58 -1.48 5.35
N ASP A 76 2.85 -1.00 4.35
CA ASP A 76 2.36 -1.80 3.24
C ASP A 76 3.46 -2.58 2.51
N SER A 77 4.57 -1.91 2.18
CA SER A 77 5.71 -2.51 1.48
C SER A 77 6.40 -3.56 2.34
N THR A 78 6.62 -3.25 3.62
CA THR A 78 7.27 -4.15 4.59
C THR A 78 6.41 -5.38 4.88
N ALA A 79 5.11 -5.21 5.08
CA ALA A 79 4.17 -6.31 5.31
C ALA A 79 4.05 -7.22 4.09
N SER A 80 3.95 -6.65 2.88
CA SER A 80 3.89 -7.40 1.62
C SER A 80 5.17 -8.20 1.38
N ALA A 81 6.33 -7.58 1.57
CA ALA A 81 7.63 -8.24 1.42
C ALA A 81 7.82 -9.37 2.46
N TYR A 82 7.34 -9.18 3.69
CA TYR A 82 7.40 -10.23 4.71
C TYR A 82 6.48 -11.41 4.37
N ALA A 83 5.26 -11.16 3.88
CA ALA A 83 4.37 -12.21 3.41
C ALA A 83 4.98 -12.99 2.22
N GLU A 84 5.62 -12.29 1.27
CA GLU A 84 6.37 -12.92 0.17
C GLU A 84 7.51 -13.80 0.66
N LEU A 85 8.29 -13.33 1.63
CA LEU A 85 9.36 -14.11 2.25
C LEU A 85 8.82 -15.41 2.83
N LEU A 86 7.72 -15.34 3.58
CA LEU A 86 7.07 -16.52 4.19
C LEU A 86 6.58 -17.52 3.15
N ARG A 87 6.01 -17.04 2.02
CA ARG A 87 5.61 -17.90 0.90
C ARG A 87 6.80 -18.55 0.21
N ASN A 88 7.74 -17.74 -0.26
CA ASN A 88 8.78 -18.18 -1.18
C ASN A 88 9.88 -18.98 -0.50
N THR A 89 10.22 -18.62 0.74
CA THR A 89 11.38 -19.21 1.45
C THR A 89 10.94 -20.30 2.43
N TYR A 90 9.81 -20.11 3.12
CA TYR A 90 9.38 -20.99 4.20
C TYR A 90 8.11 -21.81 3.85
N GLY A 91 7.55 -21.60 2.66
CA GLY A 91 6.43 -22.37 2.11
C GLY A 91 5.13 -22.23 2.91
N TYR A 92 4.92 -21.11 3.59
CA TYR A 92 3.65 -20.80 4.25
C TYR A 92 2.66 -20.20 3.25
N GLU A 93 1.37 -20.51 3.41
CA GLU A 93 0.30 -19.74 2.77
C GLU A 93 0.13 -18.43 3.53
N ALA A 94 0.85 -17.39 3.08
CA ALA A 94 0.87 -16.09 3.76
C ALA A 94 0.31 -14.97 2.88
N SER A 95 -0.40 -14.02 3.47
CA SER A 95 -0.89 -12.80 2.80
C SER A 95 -0.74 -11.57 3.70
N ALA A 96 -0.71 -10.38 3.10
CA ALA A 96 -0.75 -9.10 3.81
C ALA A 96 -2.07 -8.38 3.44
N PRO A 97 -3.20 -8.74 4.06
CA PRO A 97 -4.49 -8.17 3.71
C PRO A 97 -4.58 -6.70 4.13
N TYR A 98 -5.23 -5.89 3.29
CA TYR A 98 -5.54 -4.51 3.65
C TYR A 98 -6.74 -4.44 4.60
N SER A 99 -6.96 -3.26 5.18
CA SER A 99 -8.14 -3.02 6.02
C SER A 99 -9.44 -3.25 5.23
N GLY A 100 -10.38 -4.01 5.81
CA GLY A 100 -11.68 -4.30 5.21
C GLY A 100 -11.81 -5.68 4.54
N TYR A 101 -10.71 -6.42 4.39
CA TYR A 101 -10.78 -7.81 3.94
C TYR A 101 -11.49 -8.69 4.99
N VAL A 102 -12.28 -9.66 4.50
CA VAL A 102 -12.98 -10.65 5.33
C VAL A 102 -12.51 -12.04 4.94
N PHE A 103 -12.02 -12.81 5.92
CA PHE A 103 -11.55 -14.18 5.72
C PHE A 103 -12.41 -15.16 6.51
N ASP A 104 -12.93 -16.19 5.84
CA ASP A 104 -13.69 -17.26 6.46
C ASP A 104 -12.75 -18.39 6.88
N LEU A 105 -12.60 -18.58 8.19
CA LEU A 105 -11.74 -19.60 8.78
C LEU A 105 -12.29 -21.03 8.60
N LEU A 106 -13.59 -21.21 8.39
CA LEU A 106 -14.19 -22.54 8.18
C LEU A 106 -13.90 -23.05 6.77
N THR A 107 -14.03 -22.18 5.77
CA THR A 107 -13.78 -22.52 4.36
C THR A 107 -12.33 -22.27 3.95
N ASN A 108 -11.55 -21.56 4.77
CA ASN A 108 -10.18 -21.12 4.50
C ASN A 108 -10.07 -20.29 3.21
N THR A 109 -11.01 -19.37 3.01
CA THR A 109 -11.07 -18.51 1.82
C THR A 109 -11.48 -17.08 2.17
N TYR A 110 -11.15 -16.12 1.30
CA TYR A 110 -11.66 -14.75 1.42
C TYR A 110 -13.12 -14.68 0.99
N ALA A 111 -13.95 -13.94 1.73
CA ALA A 111 -15.37 -13.76 1.43
C ALA A 111 -15.62 -12.93 0.16
N SER A 112 -14.65 -12.10 -0.24
CA SER A 112 -14.59 -11.40 -1.52
C SER A 112 -13.16 -11.40 -2.05
N THR A 113 -12.99 -11.53 -3.36
CA THR A 113 -11.71 -11.35 -4.06
C THR A 113 -11.53 -9.94 -4.59
N GLU A 114 -12.55 -9.09 -4.49
CA GLU A 114 -12.45 -7.68 -4.83
C GLU A 114 -11.74 -6.96 -3.68
N GLU A 115 -10.71 -6.16 -4.01
CA GLU A 115 -10.09 -5.29 -3.02
C GLU A 115 -11.19 -4.39 -2.43
N PRO A 116 -11.40 -4.38 -1.10
CA PRO A 116 -12.34 -3.45 -0.49
C PRO A 116 -11.97 -2.03 -0.94
N ASP A 117 -12.97 -1.20 -1.26
CA ASP A 117 -12.76 0.20 -1.62
C ASP A 117 -11.74 0.83 -0.68
N LEU A 118 -10.57 1.17 -1.24
CA LEU A 118 -9.46 1.79 -0.56
C LEU A 118 -9.97 3.05 0.15
N VAL A 119 -10.24 2.95 1.46
CA VAL A 119 -10.45 4.11 2.32
C VAL A 119 -9.08 4.72 2.61
N LEU A 120 -8.46 5.27 1.57
CA LEU A 120 -7.25 6.05 1.71
C LEU A 120 -7.62 7.39 2.33
N SER A 121 -6.92 7.74 3.40
CA SER A 121 -6.91 9.11 3.91
C SER A 121 -6.29 10.03 2.83
N GLY A 122 -6.68 11.31 2.82
CA GLY A 122 -6.34 12.23 1.73
C GLY A 122 -4.85 12.52 1.53
N GLU A 123 -3.99 12.13 2.48
CA GLU A 123 -2.55 12.35 2.45
C GLU A 123 -1.80 11.18 1.80
N GLU A 124 -2.19 9.94 2.09
CA GLU A 124 -1.65 8.71 1.47
C GLU A 124 -1.93 8.65 -0.04
N LYS A 125 -3.06 9.23 -0.49
CA LYS A 125 -3.34 9.42 -1.92
C LYS A 125 -2.28 10.27 -2.63
N LYS A 126 -1.65 11.24 -1.96
CA LYS A 126 -0.65 12.10 -2.62
C LYS A 126 0.69 11.40 -2.79
N GLU A 127 1.05 10.51 -1.88
CA GLU A 127 2.36 9.85 -1.85
C GLU A 127 2.40 8.67 -2.82
N VAL A 128 1.35 7.84 -2.86
CA VAL A 128 1.20 6.79 -3.89
C VAL A 128 1.13 7.39 -5.30
N ILE A 129 0.41 8.51 -5.49
CA ILE A 129 0.39 9.24 -6.76
C ILE A 129 1.78 9.83 -7.10
N ARG A 130 2.60 10.16 -6.10
CA ARG A 130 3.94 10.73 -6.28
C ARG A 130 4.94 9.65 -6.66
N GLU A 131 4.94 8.50 -6.00
CA GLU A 131 5.80 7.36 -6.36
C GLU A 131 5.44 6.76 -7.71
N GLU A 132 4.15 6.67 -8.05
CA GLU A 132 3.70 6.30 -9.39
C GLU A 132 4.07 7.35 -10.45
N LYS A 133 4.07 8.64 -10.11
CA LYS A 133 4.56 9.70 -11.00
C LYS A 133 6.06 9.60 -11.24
N GLU A 134 6.85 9.33 -10.20
CA GLU A 134 8.31 9.21 -10.27
C GLU A 134 8.73 7.98 -11.10
N ARG A 135 7.97 6.87 -11.03
CA ARG A 135 8.15 5.70 -11.90
C ARG A 135 7.71 5.93 -13.36
N ASN A 136 6.81 6.86 -13.61
CA ASN A 136 6.26 7.17 -14.95
C ASN A 136 6.86 8.42 -15.62
N VAL A 137 7.98 8.96 -15.10
CA VAL A 137 8.65 10.16 -15.66
C VAL A 137 9.09 10.00 -17.13
N THR A 138 9.03 8.79 -17.70
CA THR A 138 9.33 8.55 -19.12
C THR A 138 8.20 8.83 -20.12
N SER A 139 7.02 9.34 -19.75
CA SER A 139 6.08 9.80 -20.79
C SER A 139 5.31 11.07 -20.44
N ASP A 140 5.95 12.22 -20.63
CA ASP A 140 5.27 13.51 -20.87
C ASP A 140 4.62 13.54 -22.28
N ASN A 141 4.00 12.42 -22.69
CA ASN A 141 3.32 12.31 -23.96
C ASN A 141 1.88 12.79 -23.78
N ARG A 142 1.64 14.04 -24.16
CA ARG A 142 0.32 14.69 -24.14
C ARG A 142 -0.78 13.81 -24.75
N TYR A 143 -0.48 13.06 -25.81
CA TYR A 143 -1.45 12.17 -26.46
C TYR A 143 -1.78 10.93 -25.62
N TYR A 144 -0.79 10.40 -24.89
CA TYR A 144 -1.02 9.30 -23.94
C TYR A 144 -1.90 9.76 -22.77
N ASN A 145 -1.61 10.95 -22.23
CA ASN A 145 -2.41 11.54 -21.16
C ASN A 145 -3.86 11.81 -21.61
N GLU A 146 -4.04 12.33 -22.83
CA GLU A 146 -5.37 12.54 -23.40
C GLU A 146 -6.10 11.21 -23.66
N LEU A 147 -5.40 10.18 -24.17
CA LEU A 147 -5.97 8.84 -24.38
C LEU A 147 -6.47 8.24 -23.07
N MET A 148 -5.68 8.34 -22.00
CA MET A 148 -6.06 7.87 -20.67
C MET A 148 -7.28 8.63 -20.12
N GLU A 149 -7.39 9.93 -20.37
CA GLU A 149 -8.57 10.71 -20.00
C GLU A 149 -9.83 10.24 -20.73
N LYS A 150 -9.73 9.94 -22.04
CA LYS A 150 -10.85 9.37 -22.81
C LYS A 150 -11.21 7.97 -22.31
N GLY A 151 -10.23 7.12 -21.99
CA GLY A 151 -10.43 5.78 -21.42
C GLY A 151 -11.21 5.82 -20.10
N ARG A 152 -10.82 6.71 -19.18
CA ARG A 152 -11.56 6.92 -17.92
C ARG A 152 -12.99 7.43 -18.13
N LYS A 153 -13.25 8.22 -19.18
CA LYS A 153 -14.62 8.64 -19.53
C LYS A 153 -15.44 7.47 -20.06
N LEU A 154 -14.84 6.56 -20.82
CA LEU A 154 -15.50 5.34 -21.31
C LEU A 154 -15.90 4.42 -20.15
N ILE A 155 -14.99 4.21 -19.18
CA ILE A 155 -15.28 3.41 -17.96
C ILE A 155 -16.47 3.99 -17.20
N ARG A 156 -16.46 5.30 -16.92
CA ARG A 156 -17.60 5.98 -16.27
C ARG A 156 -18.91 5.88 -17.05
N LEU A 157 -18.86 5.78 -18.37
CA LEU A 157 -20.05 5.59 -19.20
C LEU A 157 -20.60 4.16 -19.08
N ILE A 158 -19.73 3.17 -18.95
CA ILE A 158 -20.10 1.76 -18.71
C ILE A 158 -20.77 1.63 -17.35
N GLU A 159 -20.17 2.19 -16.29
CA GLU A 159 -20.70 2.15 -14.92
C GLU A 159 -22.11 2.76 -14.83
N ARG A 160 -22.35 3.88 -15.51
CA ARG A 160 -23.67 4.55 -15.55
C ARG A 160 -24.74 3.78 -16.32
N ARG A 161 -24.38 2.74 -17.06
CA ARG A 161 -25.29 1.93 -17.88
C ARG A 161 -25.56 0.55 -17.28
N SER A 162 -25.25 0.33 -16.00
CA SER A 162 -25.54 -0.93 -15.28
C SER A 162 -26.99 -1.40 -15.44
N ASP A 163 -27.93 -0.44 -15.51
CA ASP A 163 -29.38 -0.70 -15.54
C ASP A 163 -29.97 -0.62 -16.96
N ALA A 164 -29.12 -0.53 -18.00
CA ALA A 164 -29.56 -0.42 -19.38
C ALA A 164 -30.11 -1.76 -19.93
N LYS A 165 -30.97 -1.68 -20.95
CA LYS A 165 -31.55 -2.88 -21.57
C LYS A 165 -30.46 -3.76 -22.19
N SER A 166 -30.58 -5.07 -22.05
CA SER A 166 -29.58 -6.04 -22.55
C SER A 166 -29.33 -5.95 -24.07
N SER A 167 -30.31 -5.48 -24.86
CA SER A 167 -30.15 -5.24 -26.31
C SER A 167 -29.30 -4.01 -26.63
N GLU A 168 -29.25 -3.02 -25.74
CA GLU A 168 -28.39 -1.83 -25.86
C GLU A 168 -26.97 -2.14 -25.40
N LEU A 169 -26.81 -2.90 -24.30
CA LEU A 169 -25.51 -3.39 -23.84
C LEU A 169 -24.81 -4.23 -24.92
N LYS A 170 -25.54 -5.15 -25.57
CA LYS A 170 -24.98 -5.94 -26.69
C LYS A 170 -24.51 -5.09 -27.87
N LYS A 171 -25.22 -4.01 -28.19
CA LYS A 171 -24.80 -3.08 -29.26
C LYS A 171 -23.53 -2.33 -28.85
N PHE A 172 -23.46 -1.88 -27.60
CA PHE A 172 -22.33 -1.14 -27.06
C PHE A 172 -21.06 -1.99 -26.94
N ILE A 173 -21.18 -3.24 -26.48
CA ILE A 173 -20.08 -4.22 -26.49
C ILE A 173 -19.52 -4.37 -27.91
N LYS A 174 -20.39 -4.56 -28.91
CA LYS A 174 -19.98 -4.69 -30.32
C LYS A 174 -19.27 -3.44 -30.87
N GLU A 175 -19.56 -2.25 -30.34
CA GLU A 175 -18.85 -1.02 -30.70
C GLU A 175 -17.47 -0.93 -30.05
N ILE A 176 -17.34 -1.36 -28.79
CA ILE A 176 -16.06 -1.44 -28.08
C ILE A 176 -15.16 -2.49 -28.75
N ASP A 177 -15.68 -3.67 -29.07
CA ASP A 177 -14.92 -4.72 -29.77
C ASP A 177 -14.40 -4.24 -31.14
N LYS A 178 -15.21 -3.46 -31.87
CA LYS A 178 -14.80 -2.82 -33.13
C LYS A 178 -13.73 -1.76 -32.93
N LEU A 179 -13.77 -1.03 -31.81
CA LEU A 179 -12.76 -0.05 -31.49
C LEU A 179 -11.42 -0.74 -31.16
N ILE A 180 -11.45 -1.78 -30.32
CA ILE A 180 -10.27 -2.56 -29.92
C ILE A 180 -9.63 -3.21 -31.15
N SER A 181 -10.41 -3.96 -31.94
CA SER A 181 -9.91 -4.64 -33.15
C SER A 181 -9.39 -3.72 -34.26
N ARG A 182 -9.60 -2.40 -34.17
CA ARG A 182 -9.03 -1.43 -35.11
C ARG A 182 -7.64 -0.95 -34.69
N TRP A 183 -7.27 -1.14 -33.43
CA TRP A 183 -6.02 -0.63 -32.85
C TRP A 183 -5.14 -1.72 -32.20
N ASP A 184 -5.65 -2.93 -32.02
CA ASP A 184 -4.87 -4.18 -31.93
C ASP A 184 -4.28 -4.56 -33.31
#